data_AF-A0A7Z9YVK9-F1
#
_entry.id   AF-A0A7Z9YVK9-F1
#
_cell.length_a   1.000
_cell.length_b   1.000
_cell.length_c   1.000
_cell.angle_alpha   90.00
_cell.angle_beta   90.00
_cell.angle_gamma   90.00
#
_symmetry.space_group_name_H-M   'P 1'
#
loop_
_entity.id
_entity.type
_entity.pdbx_description
1 polymer ?
#
loop_
_entity_poly.entity_id
_entity_poly.type
_entity_poly.pdbx_seq_one_letter_code
_entity_poly.pdbx_strand_id
1 'polypeptide(L)'
;MNSIDDLLKNSIRQYENLINVASSLSDNLVSLSPAVILTQCQQLSALQKKQRILDDFIIEVIADSGPQVLSSPNIGNYQRILGKASSLCDAVTVKVKARKYQLKREINTLE
;
A
#
# COMPACT_ATOMS: atom_id res chain seq x y z
N MET A 1 -8.84 -5.23 -25.33
CA MET A 1 -8.52 -4.01 -24.55
C MET A 1 -9.33 -4.07 -23.26
N ASN A 2 -8.69 -3.93 -22.10
CA ASN A 2 -9.43 -3.72 -20.84
C ASN A 2 -9.98 -2.30 -20.83
N SER A 3 -11.22 -2.11 -20.39
CA SER A 3 -11.76 -0.76 -20.23
C SER A 3 -11.04 -0.04 -19.08
N ILE A 4 -11.03 1.29 -19.08
CA ILE A 4 -10.51 2.07 -17.94
C ILE A 4 -11.23 1.71 -16.63
N ASP A 5 -12.52 1.38 -16.70
CA ASP A 5 -13.28 0.91 -15.54
C ASP A 5 -12.74 -0.41 -14.98
N ASP A 6 -12.36 -1.35 -15.84
CA ASP A 6 -11.79 -2.63 -15.40
C ASP A 6 -10.42 -2.43 -14.76
N LEU A 7 -9.61 -1.51 -15.32
CA LEU A 7 -8.32 -1.14 -14.75
C LEU A 7 -8.48 -0.49 -13.38
N LEU A 8 -9.39 0.48 -13.25
CA LEU A 8 -9.69 1.16 -11.98
C LEU A 8 -10.21 0.17 -10.94
N LYS A 9 -11.14 -0.73 -11.29
CA LYS A 9 -11.64 -1.78 -10.38
C LYS A 9 -10.53 -2.71 -9.91
N ASN A 10 -9.67 -3.16 -10.82
CA ASN A 10 -8.54 -4.02 -10.46
C ASN A 10 -7.58 -3.29 -9.51
N SER A 11 -7.31 -2.02 -9.78
CA SER A 11 -6.45 -1.19 -8.95
C SER A 11 -7.05 -0.94 -7.56
N ILE A 12 -8.35 -0.66 -7.48
CA ILE A 12 -9.04 -0.49 -6.20
C ILE A 12 -8.88 -1.76 -5.36
N ARG A 13 -9.15 -2.94 -5.92
CA ARG A 13 -8.99 -4.22 -5.21
C ARG A 13 -7.56 -4.45 -4.73
N GLN A 14 -6.56 -4.07 -5.53
CA GLN A 14 -5.16 -4.19 -5.12
C GLN A 14 -4.81 -3.22 -3.99
N TYR A 15 -5.33 -1.99 -4.01
CA TYR A 15 -5.22 -1.06 -2.89
C TYR A 15 -5.93 -1.55 -1.62
N GLU A 16 -7.11 -2.17 -1.73
CA GLU A 16 -7.79 -2.80 -0.59
C GLU A 16 -6.91 -3.89 0.04
N ASN A 17 -6.31 -4.74 -0.78
CA ASN A 17 -5.39 -5.76 -0.31
C ASN A 17 -4.16 -5.15 0.38
N LEU A 18 -3.56 -4.11 -0.23
CA LEU A 18 -2.43 -3.39 0.36
C LEU A 18 -2.80 -2.78 1.72
N ILE A 19 -3.97 -2.15 1.82
CA ILE A 19 -4.50 -1.58 3.07
C ILE A 19 -4.68 -2.67 4.12
N ASN A 20 -5.26 -3.82 3.77
CA ASN A 20 -5.50 -4.91 4.72
C ASN A 20 -4.19 -5.45 5.30
N VAL A 21 -3.17 -5.66 4.46
CA VAL A 21 -1.84 -6.11 4.90
C VAL A 21 -1.17 -5.03 5.76
N ALA A 22 -1.26 -3.76 5.36
CA ALA A 22 -0.64 -2.66 6.07
C ALA A 22 -1.28 -2.41 7.45
N SER A 23 -2.61 -2.49 7.54
CA SER A 23 -3.35 -2.41 8.81
C SER A 23 -2.98 -3.57 9.73
N SER A 24 -2.96 -4.80 9.21
CA SER A 24 -2.57 -5.98 10.00
C SER A 24 -1.17 -5.85 10.60
N LEU A 25 -0.20 -5.38 9.81
CA LEU A 25 1.15 -5.09 10.31
C LEU A 25 1.14 -3.97 11.36
N SER A 26 0.44 -2.87 11.09
CA SER A 26 0.32 -1.72 12.00
C SER A 26 -0.24 -2.11 13.36
N ASP A 27 -1.30 -2.92 13.38
CA ASP A 27 -2.08 -3.22 14.57
C ASP A 27 -1.39 -4.27 15.44
N ASN A 28 -0.66 -5.21 14.81
CA ASN A 28 0.02 -6.29 15.50
C ASN A 28 1.52 -6.03 15.73
N LEU A 29 2.06 -4.88 15.30
CA LEU A 29 3.50 -4.64 15.21
C LEU A 29 4.29 -4.98 16.49
N VAL A 30 3.71 -4.71 17.66
CA VAL A 30 4.38 -4.90 18.96
C VAL A 30 4.47 -6.37 19.35
N SER A 31 3.48 -7.20 18.98
CA SER A 31 3.40 -8.62 19.31
C SER A 31 4.14 -9.52 18.31
N LEU A 32 4.48 -9.00 17.13
CA LEU A 32 5.18 -9.75 16.10
C LEU A 32 6.68 -9.88 16.39
N SER A 33 7.23 -11.05 16.06
CA SER A 33 8.68 -11.25 16.08
C SER A 33 9.37 -10.46 14.95
N PRO A 34 10.66 -10.10 15.09
CA PRO A 34 11.38 -9.36 14.05
C PRO A 34 11.37 -10.03 12.67
N ALA A 35 11.41 -11.37 12.64
CA ALA A 35 11.34 -12.14 11.40
C ALA A 35 9.97 -11.98 10.71
N VAL A 36 8.87 -12.01 11.47
CA VAL A 36 7.53 -11.83 10.93
C VAL A 36 7.32 -10.39 10.42
N ILE A 37 7.83 -9.39 11.16
CA ILE A 37 7.81 -7.99 10.72
C ILE A 37 8.54 -7.83 9.37
N LEU A 38 9.71 -8.45 9.22
CA LEU A 38 10.47 -8.41 7.96
C LEU A 38 9.68 -9.01 6.81
N THR A 39 9.10 -10.20 6.98
CA THR A 39 8.29 -10.87 5.96
C THR A 39 7.09 -10.03 5.54
N GLN A 40 6.37 -9.43 6.48
CA GLN A 40 5.23 -8.55 6.16
C GLN A 40 5.67 -7.28 5.44
N CYS A 41 6.81 -6.68 5.82
CA CYS A 41 7.38 -5.53 5.08
C CYS A 41 7.76 -5.90 3.64
N GLN A 42 8.32 -7.10 3.43
CA GLN A 42 8.64 -7.61 2.08
C GLN A 42 7.37 -7.83 1.26
N GLN A 43 6.32 -8.41 1.85
CA GLN A 43 5.03 -8.58 1.20
C GLN A 43 4.42 -7.24 0.80
N LEU A 44 4.43 -6.24 1.68
CA LEU A 44 3.98 -4.87 1.38
C LEU A 44 4.77 -4.27 0.22
N SER A 45 6.10 -4.39 0.23
CA SER A 45 6.95 -3.89 -0.85
C SER A 45 6.62 -4.56 -2.19
N ALA A 46 6.38 -5.87 -2.19
CA ALA A 46 5.99 -6.60 -3.39
C ALA A 46 4.62 -6.16 -3.94
N LEU A 47 3.65 -5.94 -3.05
CA LEU A 47 2.33 -5.41 -3.42
C LEU A 47 2.42 -3.99 -3.99
N GLN A 48 3.19 -3.10 -3.35
CA GLN A 48 3.42 -1.74 -3.83
C GLN A 48 4.07 -1.72 -5.23
N LYS A 49 5.05 -2.60 -5.48
CA LYS A 49 5.69 -2.72 -6.80
C LYS A 49 4.69 -3.14 -7.89
N LYS A 50 3.84 -4.15 -7.60
CA LYS A 50 2.80 -4.58 -8.54
C LYS A 50 1.79 -3.47 -8.80
N GLN A 51 1.37 -2.78 -7.75
CA GLN A 51 0.41 -1.68 -7.83
C GLN A 51 0.96 -0.52 -8.65
N ARG A 52 2.24 -0.14 -8.45
CA ARG A 52 2.89 0.92 -9.22
C ARG A 52 2.87 0.67 -10.73
N ILE A 53 3.14 -0.56 -11.17
CA ILE A 53 3.08 -0.92 -12.60
C ILE A 53 1.67 -0.70 -13.15
N LEU A 54 0.64 -1.06 -12.37
CA LEU A 54 -0.74 -0.85 -12.78
C LEU A 54 -1.12 0.64 -12.79
N ASP A 55 -0.66 1.42 -11.82
CA ASP A 55 -0.89 2.87 -11.78
C ASP A 55 -0.22 3.59 -12.94
N ASP A 56 1.02 3.25 -13.26
CA ASP A 56 1.74 3.82 -14.41
C ASP A 56 0.92 3.59 -15.70
N PHE A 57 0.38 2.39 -15.89
CA PHE A 57 -0.51 2.09 -17.02
C PHE A 57 -1.84 2.84 -16.98
N ILE A 58 -2.46 2.98 -15.80
CA ILE A 58 -3.70 3.77 -15.64
C ILE A 58 -3.46 5.24 -15.98
N ILE A 59 -2.33 5.80 -15.56
CA ILE A 59 -1.94 7.18 -15.85
C ILE A 59 -1.76 7.39 -17.36
N GLU A 60 -1.10 6.46 -18.05
CA GLU A 60 -0.98 6.49 -19.52
C GLU A 60 -2.36 6.48 -20.20
N VAL A 61 -3.25 5.56 -19.81
CA VAL A 61 -4.62 5.49 -20.37
C VAL A 61 -5.43 6.76 -20.09
N ILE A 62 -5.28 7.35 -18.90
CA ILE A 62 -5.92 8.63 -18.53
C ILE A 62 -5.41 9.76 -19.42
N ALA A 63 -4.09 9.83 -19.65
CA ALA A 63 -3.47 10.86 -20.49
C ALA A 63 -4.01 10.79 -21.93
N ASP A 64 -4.19 9.58 -22.47
CA ASP A 64 -4.71 9.36 -23.82
C ASP A 64 -6.23 9.59 -23.93
N SER A 65 -7.00 9.25 -22.88
CA SER A 65 -8.47 9.34 -22.88
C SER A 65 -9.00 10.76 -22.61
N GLY A 66 -8.17 11.64 -22.05
CA GLY A 66 -8.55 13.00 -21.72
C GLY A 66 -9.69 13.09 -20.68
N PRO A 67 -10.51 14.17 -20.70
CA PRO A 67 -11.53 14.43 -19.67
C PRO A 67 -12.61 13.34 -19.54
N GLN A 68 -12.76 12.47 -20.55
CA GLN A 68 -13.78 11.42 -20.57
C GLN A 68 -13.61 10.42 -19.43
N VAL A 69 -12.39 10.25 -18.89
CA VAL A 69 -12.15 9.36 -17.75
C VAL A 69 -12.90 9.79 -16.48
N LEU A 70 -13.26 11.07 -16.37
CA LEU A 70 -14.05 11.60 -15.25
C LEU A 70 -15.49 11.09 -15.26
N SER A 71 -15.95 10.52 -16.38
CA SER A 71 -17.26 9.86 -16.46
C SER A 71 -17.27 8.47 -15.82
N SER A 72 -16.09 7.88 -15.54
CA SER A 72 -16.00 6.60 -14.83
C SER A 72 -16.56 6.76 -13.41
N PRO A 73 -17.49 5.89 -12.98
CA PRO A 73 -17.96 5.88 -11.59
C PRO A 73 -16.86 5.46 -10.60
N ASN A 74 -15.76 4.89 -11.07
CA ASN A 74 -14.70 4.32 -10.25
C ASN A 74 -13.56 5.32 -9.95
N ILE A 75 -13.42 6.41 -10.71
CA ILE A 75 -12.28 7.32 -10.59
C ILE A 75 -12.17 7.97 -9.21
N GLY A 76 -13.30 8.41 -8.65
CA GLY A 76 -13.33 9.00 -7.31
C GLY A 76 -13.06 7.96 -6.21
N ASN A 77 -13.47 6.70 -6.41
CA ASN A 77 -13.14 5.64 -5.47
C ASN A 77 -11.64 5.28 -5.51
N TYR A 78 -11.08 5.18 -6.73
CA TYR A 78 -9.66 5.01 -6.96
C TYR A 78 -8.83 6.08 -6.26
N GLN A 79 -9.16 7.36 -6.43
CA GLN A 79 -8.45 8.46 -5.76
C GLN A 79 -8.52 8.37 -4.23
N ARG A 80 -9.71 8.08 -3.67
CA ARG A 80 -9.88 7.94 -2.22
C ARG A 80 -9.06 6.77 -1.65
N ILE A 81 -9.09 5.63 -2.33
CA ILE A 81 -8.41 4.44 -1.82
C ILE A 81 -6.89 4.55 -1.97
N LEU A 82 -6.40 5.16 -3.05
CA LEU A 82 -5.00 5.53 -3.21
C LEU A 82 -4.54 6.43 -2.05
N GLY A 83 -5.28 7.50 -1.74
CA GLY A 83 -4.94 8.40 -0.64
C GLY A 83 -4.91 7.70 0.73
N LYS A 84 -5.88 6.81 0.99
CA LYS A 84 -5.92 6.00 2.20
C LYS A 84 -4.73 5.04 2.30
N ALA A 85 -4.40 4.35 1.20
CA ALA A 85 -3.28 3.42 1.14
C ALA A 85 -1.94 4.14 1.38
N SER A 86 -1.73 5.30 0.73
CA SER A 86 -0.51 6.11 0.92
C SER A 86 -0.32 6.51 2.37
N SER A 87 -1.36 7.10 2.98
CA SER A 87 -1.31 7.58 4.37
C SER A 87 -1.03 6.43 5.36
N LEU A 88 -1.64 5.27 5.13
CA LEU A 88 -1.43 4.09 5.97
C LEU A 88 -0.02 3.51 5.81
N CYS A 89 0.50 3.41 4.58
CA CYS A 89 1.86 2.93 4.33
C CYS A 89 2.92 3.85 4.95
N ASP A 90 2.69 5.17 4.94
CA ASP A 90 3.58 6.13 5.60
C ASP A 90 3.57 5.94 7.13
N ALA A 91 2.37 5.79 7.72
CA ALA A 91 2.23 5.52 9.14
C ALA A 91 2.92 4.20 9.55
N VAL A 92 2.73 3.12 8.77
CA VAL A 92 3.41 1.83 8.97
C VAL A 92 4.92 1.99 8.93
N THR A 93 5.45 2.75 7.96
CA THR A 93 6.89 3.01 7.84
C THR A 93 7.46 3.66 9.10
N VAL A 94 6.77 4.65 9.65
CA VAL A 94 7.18 5.32 10.90
C VAL A 94 7.13 4.33 12.08
N LYS A 95 6.04 3.56 12.21
CA LYS A 95 5.89 2.58 13.29
C LYS A 95 6.96 1.47 13.23
N VAL A 96 7.23 0.90 12.06
CA VAL A 96 8.25 -0.13 11.87
C VAL A 96 9.64 0.41 12.22
N LYS A 97 9.97 1.64 11.80
CA LYS A 97 11.23 2.31 12.19
C LYS A 97 11.32 2.47 13.70
N ALA A 98 10.26 2.92 14.36
CA ALA A 98 10.22 3.05 15.81
C ALA A 98 10.43 1.69 16.52
N ARG A 99 9.73 0.63 16.08
CA ARG A 99 9.90 -0.71 16.64
C ARG A 99 11.32 -1.24 16.46
N LYS A 100 11.95 -0.99 15.31
CA LYS A 100 13.37 -1.33 15.08
C LYS A 100 14.29 -0.66 16.10
N TYR A 101 14.06 0.62 16.42
CA TYR A 101 14.86 1.32 17.44
C TYR A 101 14.63 0.76 18.85
N GLN A 102 13.38 0.40 19.19
CA GLN A 102 13.07 -0.24 20.48
C GLN A 102 13.79 -1.58 20.63
N LEU A 103 13.69 -2.46 19.62
CA LEU A 103 14.36 -3.76 19.62
C LEU A 103 15.88 -3.63 19.78
N LYS A 104 16.50 -2.63 19.12
CA LYS A 104 17.94 -2.37 19.30
C LYS A 104 18.28 -1.94 20.72
N ARG A 105 17.45 -1.12 21.35
CA ARG A 105 17.65 -0.72 22.75
C ARG A 105 17.50 -1.90 23.70
N GLU A 106 16.48 -2.73 23.49
CA GLU A 106 16.25 -3.95 24.28
C GLU A 106 17.48 -4.88 24.25
N ILE A 107 18.10 -5.06 23.08
CA ILE A 107 19.34 -5.85 22.93
C ILE A 107 20.49 -5.21 23.72
N ASN A 108 20.74 -3.92 23.55
CA ASN A 108 21.85 -3.22 24.22
C ASN A 108 21.70 -3.16 25.75
N THR A 109 20.49 -3.37 26.30
CA THR A 109 20.26 -3.46 27.75
C THR A 109 20.41 -4.86 28.32
N LEU A 110 20.53 -5.88 27.48
CA LEU A 110 20.75 -7.28 27.87
C LEU A 110 22.23 -7.69 27.81
N GLU A 111 23.07 -6.86 27.19
CA GLU A 111 24.55 -6.95 27.20
C GLU A 111 25.14 -6.20 28.40
#